data_AF-A0A520BSG1-F1
#
_entry.id   AF-A0A520BSG1-F1
#
_cell.length_a   1.000
_cell.length_b   1.000
_cell.length_c   1.000
_cell.angle_alpha   90.00
_cell.angle_beta   90.00
_cell.angle_gamma   90.00
#
_symmetry.space_group_name_H-M   'P 1'
#
loop_
_entity.id
_entity.type
_entity.pdbx_description
1 polymer ?
#
loop_
_entity_poly.entity_id
_entity_poly.type
_entity_poly.pdbx_seq_one_letter_code
_entity_poly.pdbx_strand_id
1 'polypeptide(L)'
;MNKVYPSAAEALRGVVEDGQLLAVGGFGLCGIPEALIAALRDSGKKDLTVISNNAGVDGFGLGQLLETRQIRKMISSYVGENKEFERQYLAGELELEFTPQGTLAEKLRAGGAGIPAFFVRTGVGTLIAEGKETREFDGETYILEKALTPDVSLVKAYKADRSGNLVFRRTARNFNPAAAMAGKLTVVEVEQIVEVGEIDPDDVHLPGIYVHRIVLNANPEKRIEKKTLSPKKEV
;
A
#
# COMPACT_ATOMS: atom_id res chain seq x y z
N MET A 1 -3.31 23.10 12.05
CA MET A 1 -2.52 21.94 12.52
C MET A 1 -1.46 21.64 11.47
N ASN A 2 -0.17 21.59 11.81
CA ASN A 2 0.89 21.31 10.84
C ASN A 2 1.06 19.79 10.67
N LYS A 3 0.86 19.28 9.46
CA LYS A 3 1.01 17.86 9.12
C LYS A 3 2.35 17.53 8.48
N VAL A 4 3.18 18.53 8.18
CA VAL A 4 4.45 18.34 7.45
C VAL A 4 5.58 18.02 8.42
N TYR A 5 6.28 16.91 8.15
CA TYR A 5 7.42 16.43 8.90
C TYR A 5 8.72 16.65 8.12
N PRO A 6 9.85 16.89 8.82
CA PRO A 6 11.11 17.25 8.17
C PRO A 6 11.79 16.06 7.47
N SER A 7 11.47 14.82 7.82
CA SER A 7 12.02 13.62 7.19
C SER A 7 11.10 12.41 7.36
N ALA A 8 11.35 11.36 6.56
CA ALA A 8 10.67 10.06 6.69
C ALA A 8 10.88 9.44 8.08
N ALA A 9 12.11 9.50 8.61
CA ALA A 9 12.42 8.98 9.95
C ALA A 9 11.62 9.70 11.04
N GLU A 10 11.54 11.04 10.99
CA GLU A 10 10.73 11.80 11.97
C GLU A 10 9.23 11.53 11.82
N ALA A 11 8.76 11.32 10.59
CA ALA A 11 7.37 10.98 10.36
C ALA A 11 6.99 9.57 10.85
N LEU A 12 7.94 8.63 10.92
CA LEU A 12 7.72 7.29 11.47
C LEU A 12 8.03 7.17 12.98
N ARG A 13 8.70 8.17 13.56
CA ARG A 13 9.04 8.20 14.98
C ARG A 13 7.76 8.16 15.85
N GLY A 14 7.72 7.19 16.76
CA GLY A 14 6.64 6.99 17.72
C GLY A 14 5.31 6.54 17.11
N VAL A 15 5.31 6.04 15.86
CA VAL A 15 4.10 5.46 15.24
C VAL A 15 4.28 4.02 14.81
N VAL A 16 5.50 3.64 14.38
CA VAL A 16 5.80 2.26 14.00
C VAL A 16 6.35 1.49 15.20
N GLU A 17 5.75 0.34 15.47
CA GLU A 17 6.17 -0.61 16.50
C GLU A 17 6.25 -2.04 15.95
N ASP A 18 6.95 -2.91 16.68
CA ASP A 18 7.05 -4.33 16.32
C ASP A 18 5.64 -4.98 16.32
N GLY A 19 5.43 -5.95 15.42
CA GLY A 19 4.18 -6.72 15.39
C GLY A 19 2.99 -6.03 14.73
N GLN A 20 3.11 -4.77 14.32
CA GLN A 20 2.00 -4.00 13.74
C GLN A 20 1.51 -4.53 12.39
N LEU A 21 0.23 -4.24 12.10
CA LEU A 21 -0.34 -4.39 10.76
C LEU A 21 -0.15 -3.08 9.97
N LEU A 22 0.62 -3.13 8.89
CA LEU A 22 0.85 -2.00 8.00
C LEU A 22 0.14 -2.19 6.67
N ALA A 23 -0.29 -1.11 6.05
CA ALA A 23 -0.59 -1.10 4.61
C ALA A 23 0.39 -0.19 3.87
N VAL A 24 0.88 -0.67 2.73
CA VAL A 24 1.80 0.08 1.89
C VAL A 24 1.21 0.18 0.50
N GLY A 25 1.02 1.42 0.04
CA GLY A 25 0.50 1.69 -1.29
C GLY A 25 1.53 1.40 -2.39
N GLY A 26 1.05 1.35 -3.64
CA GLY A 26 1.86 1.06 -4.82
C GLY A 26 1.37 -0.16 -5.61
N PHE A 27 1.95 -0.33 -6.80
CA PHE A 27 1.75 -1.48 -7.67
C PHE A 27 3.08 -1.79 -8.37
N GLY A 28 3.65 -2.98 -8.14
CA GLY A 28 5.05 -3.24 -8.49
C GLY A 28 5.96 -2.18 -7.87
N LEU A 29 6.64 -1.40 -8.71
CA LEU A 29 7.49 -0.26 -8.30
C LEU A 29 6.82 1.12 -8.56
N CYS A 30 5.58 1.14 -9.03
CA CYS A 30 4.88 2.37 -9.40
C CYS A 30 4.05 2.92 -8.24
N GLY A 31 4.38 4.13 -7.79
CA GLY A 31 3.66 4.80 -6.71
C GLY A 31 3.90 4.18 -5.34
N ILE A 32 5.12 3.68 -5.09
CA ILE A 32 5.56 3.23 -3.77
C ILE A 32 6.16 4.39 -2.97
N PRO A 33 6.02 4.41 -1.64
CA PRO A 33 6.63 5.44 -0.79
C PRO A 33 8.09 5.07 -0.43
N GLU A 34 9.01 5.28 -1.37
CA GLU A 34 10.41 4.82 -1.31
C GLU A 34 11.15 5.30 -0.05
N ALA A 35 11.01 6.57 0.33
CA ALA A 35 11.69 7.13 1.50
C ALA A 35 11.08 6.63 2.81
N LEU A 36 9.76 6.43 2.86
CA LEU A 36 9.10 5.84 4.03
C LEU A 36 9.45 4.36 4.20
N ILE A 37 9.54 3.60 3.11
CA ILE A 37 9.99 2.20 3.14
C ILE A 37 11.45 2.11 3.63
N ALA A 38 12.33 2.96 3.13
CA ALA A 38 13.72 3.03 3.59
C ALA A 38 13.80 3.39 5.09
N ALA A 39 13.04 4.38 5.55
CA ALA A 39 12.99 4.75 6.96
C ALA A 39 12.41 3.63 7.84
N LEU A 40 11.42 2.88 7.34
CA LEU A 40 10.87 1.71 8.03
C LEU A 40 11.91 0.59 8.16
N ARG A 41 12.66 0.31 7.09
CA ARG A 41 13.80 -0.61 7.16
C ARG A 41 14.80 -0.15 8.22
N ASP A 42 15.23 1.11 8.15
CA ASP A 42 16.27 1.66 9.04
C ASP A 42 15.80 1.75 10.51
N SER A 43 14.49 1.77 10.76
CA SER A 43 13.93 1.68 12.12
C SER A 43 14.20 0.33 12.80
N GLY A 44 14.47 -0.72 12.02
CA GLY A 44 14.73 -2.07 12.50
C GLY A 44 13.51 -2.78 13.12
N LYS A 45 12.31 -2.20 13.03
CA LYS A 45 11.06 -2.78 13.57
C LYS A 45 10.71 -4.09 12.85
N LYS A 46 10.33 -5.11 13.61
CA LYS A 46 10.18 -6.50 13.14
C LYS A 46 8.78 -7.04 13.37
N ASP A 47 8.59 -8.30 12.97
CA ASP A 47 7.35 -9.05 13.14
C ASP A 47 6.14 -8.39 12.47
N LEU A 48 6.41 -7.58 11.44
CA LEU A 48 5.41 -6.79 10.74
C LEU A 48 4.50 -7.69 9.91
N THR A 49 3.21 -7.37 9.91
CA THR A 49 2.26 -7.86 8.91
C THR A 49 2.03 -6.76 7.90
N VAL A 50 2.30 -7.01 6.62
CA VAL A 50 2.24 -5.96 5.59
C VAL A 50 1.19 -6.31 4.53
N ILE A 51 0.24 -5.40 4.37
CA ILE A 51 -0.76 -5.40 3.31
C ILE A 51 -0.18 -4.59 2.15
N SER A 52 0.05 -5.24 1.01
CA SER A 52 0.46 -4.56 -0.22
C SER A 52 0.14 -5.45 -1.40
N ASN A 53 -0.14 -4.85 -2.56
CA ASN A 53 -0.40 -5.62 -3.77
C ASN A 53 0.76 -6.57 -4.11
N ASN A 54 1.99 -6.04 -3.98
CA ASN A 54 3.26 -6.74 -4.24
C ASN A 54 4.30 -6.36 -3.18
N ALA A 55 5.40 -7.11 -3.13
CA ALA A 55 6.54 -6.80 -2.28
C ALA A 55 7.66 -6.00 -2.98
N GLY A 56 7.42 -5.44 -4.17
CA GLY A 56 8.48 -4.83 -4.97
C GLY A 56 9.46 -5.87 -5.52
N VAL A 57 10.75 -5.53 -5.60
CA VAL A 57 11.81 -6.42 -6.12
C VAL A 57 12.95 -6.52 -5.11
N ASP A 58 13.90 -7.43 -5.33
CA ASP A 58 15.09 -7.53 -4.48
C ASP A 58 15.82 -6.15 -4.40
N GLY A 59 16.16 -5.72 -3.19
CA GLY A 59 16.81 -4.44 -2.90
C GLY A 59 15.96 -3.16 -3.08
N PHE A 60 14.70 -3.23 -3.53
CA PHE A 60 13.89 -2.03 -3.80
C PHE A 60 12.39 -2.19 -3.51
N GLY A 61 11.79 -1.15 -2.92
CA GLY A 61 10.45 -1.25 -2.35
C GLY A 61 10.45 -2.17 -1.12
N LEU A 62 9.36 -2.90 -0.90
CA LEU A 62 9.22 -3.76 0.28
C LEU A 62 10.25 -4.91 0.34
N GLY A 63 10.92 -5.26 -0.76
CA GLY A 63 11.99 -6.26 -0.80
C GLY A 63 13.13 -5.94 0.17
N GLN A 64 13.37 -4.65 0.44
CA GLN A 64 14.33 -4.19 1.45
C GLN A 64 14.02 -4.70 2.88
N LEU A 65 12.73 -4.88 3.19
CA LEU A 65 12.29 -5.41 4.49
C LEU A 65 12.29 -6.93 4.55
N LEU A 66 12.26 -7.60 3.41
CA LEU A 66 12.45 -9.05 3.32
C LEU A 66 13.92 -9.41 3.58
N GLU A 67 14.85 -8.69 2.96
CA GLU A 67 16.30 -8.88 3.16
C GLU A 67 16.73 -8.73 4.64
N THR A 68 16.07 -7.81 5.35
CA THR A 68 16.31 -7.55 6.79
C THR A 68 15.44 -8.38 7.72
N ARG A 69 14.57 -9.25 7.17
CA ARG A 69 13.62 -10.10 7.90
C ARG A 69 12.74 -9.33 8.88
N GLN A 70 12.24 -8.18 8.45
CA GLN A 70 11.33 -7.35 9.24
C GLN A 70 9.86 -7.74 9.05
N ILE A 71 9.52 -8.40 7.95
CA ILE A 71 8.16 -8.84 7.64
C ILE A 71 7.98 -10.30 8.02
N ARG A 72 7.05 -10.57 8.94
CA ARG A 72 6.63 -11.94 9.30
C ARG A 72 5.54 -12.45 8.36
N LYS A 73 4.60 -11.58 7.97
CA LYS A 73 3.43 -11.95 7.16
C LYS A 73 3.14 -10.92 6.07
N MET A 74 2.85 -11.39 4.86
CA MET A 74 2.37 -10.58 3.75
C MET A 74 0.90 -10.92 3.45
N ILE A 75 0.08 -9.89 3.28
CA ILE A 75 -1.27 -10.00 2.71
C ILE A 75 -1.20 -9.38 1.31
N SER A 76 -1.12 -10.23 0.28
CA SER A 76 -0.78 -9.80 -1.08
C SER A 76 -1.53 -10.54 -2.16
N SER A 77 -1.65 -9.92 -3.33
CA SER A 77 -2.34 -10.50 -4.49
C SER A 77 -1.40 -11.15 -5.49
N TYR A 78 -0.12 -10.74 -5.48
CA TYR A 78 0.87 -11.25 -6.40
C TYR A 78 2.27 -11.07 -5.84
N VAL A 79 3.03 -12.16 -5.78
CA VAL A 79 4.41 -12.19 -5.27
C VAL A 79 5.37 -11.58 -6.30
N GLY A 80 5.30 -12.05 -7.55
CA GLY A 80 6.06 -11.50 -8.68
C GLY A 80 7.56 -11.76 -8.68
N GLU A 81 8.31 -10.80 -9.22
CA GLU A 81 9.76 -10.84 -9.53
C GLU A 81 10.64 -10.59 -8.29
N ASN A 82 10.34 -11.24 -7.16
CA ASN A 82 11.11 -11.10 -5.92
C ASN A 82 11.56 -12.49 -5.44
N LYS A 83 12.84 -12.80 -5.69
CA LYS A 83 13.38 -14.14 -5.41
C LYS A 83 13.50 -14.39 -3.91
N GLU A 84 13.82 -13.36 -3.13
CA GLU A 84 13.91 -13.51 -1.68
C GLU A 84 12.54 -13.78 -1.05
N PHE A 85 11.48 -13.16 -1.57
CA PHE A 85 10.11 -13.48 -1.16
C PHE A 85 9.80 -14.96 -1.42
N GLU A 86 9.99 -15.42 -2.66
CA GLU A 86 9.70 -16.80 -3.05
C GLU A 86 10.49 -17.78 -2.17
N ARG A 87 11.79 -17.51 -1.95
CA ARG A 87 12.65 -18.31 -1.08
C ARG A 87 12.13 -18.36 0.36
N GLN A 88 11.81 -17.22 0.97
CA GLN A 88 11.32 -17.16 2.35
C GLN A 88 9.96 -17.86 2.51
N TYR A 89 9.05 -17.69 1.55
CA TYR A 89 7.76 -18.36 1.57
C TYR A 89 7.91 -19.88 1.48
N LEU A 90 8.70 -20.39 0.53
CA LEU A 90 8.95 -21.83 0.38
C LEU A 90 9.70 -22.43 1.57
N ALA A 91 10.53 -21.64 2.26
CA ALA A 91 11.23 -22.04 3.48
C ALA A 91 10.35 -21.96 4.75
N GLY A 92 9.14 -21.39 4.67
CA GLY A 92 8.29 -21.13 5.83
C GLY A 92 8.77 -20.01 6.75
N GLU A 93 9.71 -19.17 6.27
CA GLU A 93 10.21 -17.98 6.97
C GLU A 93 9.23 -16.79 6.88
N LEU A 94 8.41 -16.76 5.83
CA LEU A 94 7.43 -15.71 5.53
C LEU A 94 6.03 -16.30 5.37
N GLU A 95 5.08 -15.86 6.17
CA GLU A 95 3.66 -16.20 5.99
C GLU A 95 3.06 -15.40 4.83
N LEU A 96 2.28 -16.07 3.98
CA LEU A 96 1.54 -15.41 2.89
C LEU A 96 0.05 -15.69 3.02
N GLU A 97 -0.74 -14.62 3.18
CA GLU A 97 -2.18 -14.64 2.93
C GLU A 97 -2.44 -14.14 1.52
N PHE A 98 -2.56 -15.08 0.58
CA PHE A 98 -2.87 -14.75 -0.80
C PHE A 98 -4.31 -14.23 -0.92
N THR A 99 -4.48 -13.01 -1.44
CA THR A 99 -5.78 -12.35 -1.57
C THR A 99 -5.96 -11.84 -3.00
N PRO A 100 -7.00 -12.26 -3.75
CA PRO A 100 -7.25 -11.76 -5.09
C PRO A 100 -7.23 -10.23 -5.15
N GLN A 101 -6.61 -9.65 -6.18
CA GLN A 101 -6.31 -8.21 -6.21
C GLN A 101 -7.55 -7.32 -6.01
N GLY A 102 -8.67 -7.65 -6.66
CA GLY A 102 -9.93 -6.93 -6.49
C GLY A 102 -10.47 -7.02 -5.06
N THR A 103 -10.39 -8.22 -4.46
CA THR A 103 -10.76 -8.44 -3.06
C THR A 103 -9.84 -7.67 -2.10
N LEU A 104 -8.52 -7.62 -2.35
CA LEU A 104 -7.57 -6.88 -1.54
C LEU A 104 -7.89 -5.38 -1.54
N ALA A 105 -8.18 -4.83 -2.72
CA ALA A 105 -8.58 -3.43 -2.87
C ALA A 105 -9.89 -3.14 -2.13
N GLU A 106 -10.90 -3.99 -2.28
CA GLU A 106 -12.19 -3.80 -1.61
C GLU A 106 -12.10 -4.02 -0.09
N LYS A 107 -11.25 -4.92 0.40
CA LYS A 107 -10.98 -5.09 1.84
C LYS A 107 -10.44 -3.81 2.48
N LEU A 108 -9.49 -3.13 1.83
CA LEU A 108 -8.97 -1.84 2.30
C LEU A 108 -10.04 -0.76 2.21
N ARG A 109 -10.75 -0.68 1.07
CA ARG A 109 -11.83 0.31 0.88
C ARG A 109 -12.94 0.16 1.92
N ALA A 110 -13.37 -1.08 2.19
CA ALA A 110 -14.35 -1.43 3.20
C ALA A 110 -13.87 -1.02 4.60
N GLY A 111 -12.59 -1.29 4.92
CA GLY A 111 -11.98 -0.87 6.18
C GLY A 111 -12.04 0.64 6.39
N GLY A 112 -11.62 1.41 5.39
CA GLY A 112 -11.68 2.87 5.45
C GLY A 112 -13.10 3.45 5.45
N ALA A 113 -14.09 2.69 4.97
CA ALA A 113 -15.50 3.08 4.95
C ALA A 113 -16.29 2.58 6.18
N GLY A 114 -15.65 1.89 7.13
CA GLY A 114 -16.33 1.33 8.31
C GLY A 114 -17.23 0.12 8.01
N ILE A 115 -17.03 -0.57 6.88
CA ILE A 115 -17.75 -1.79 6.52
C ILE A 115 -16.94 -2.99 7.03
N PRO A 116 -17.44 -3.77 8.01
CA PRO A 116 -16.63 -4.81 8.64
C PRO A 116 -16.39 -6.03 7.75
N ALA A 117 -17.34 -6.34 6.87
CA ALA A 117 -17.23 -7.43 5.91
C ALA A 117 -18.19 -7.21 4.72
N PHE A 118 -17.91 -7.86 3.60
CA PHE A 118 -18.74 -7.82 2.39
C PHE A 118 -18.70 -9.18 1.69
N PHE A 119 -19.74 -9.50 0.91
CA PHE A 119 -19.76 -10.69 0.06
C PHE A 119 -19.17 -10.39 -1.31
N VAL A 120 -18.34 -11.30 -1.82
CA VAL A 120 -17.72 -11.21 -3.15
C VAL A 120 -17.69 -12.57 -3.83
N ARG A 121 -17.86 -12.60 -5.16
CA ARG A 121 -17.84 -13.84 -5.93
C ARG A 121 -16.41 -14.34 -6.22
N THR A 122 -15.45 -13.42 -6.28
CA THR A 122 -14.05 -13.71 -6.57
C THR A 122 -13.47 -14.72 -5.57
N GLY A 123 -13.04 -15.88 -6.06
CA GLY A 123 -12.44 -16.95 -5.25
C GLY A 123 -13.38 -18.12 -4.93
N VAL A 124 -14.68 -18.02 -5.21
CA VAL A 124 -15.63 -19.14 -5.10
C VAL A 124 -15.13 -20.35 -5.91
N GLY A 125 -15.17 -21.53 -5.31
CA GLY A 125 -14.71 -22.78 -5.93
C GLY A 125 -13.18 -22.95 -6.00
N THR A 126 -12.42 -22.09 -5.30
CA THR A 126 -10.94 -22.16 -5.22
C THR A 126 -10.49 -22.28 -3.77
N LEU A 127 -9.19 -22.52 -3.54
CA LEU A 127 -8.58 -22.52 -2.20
C LEU A 127 -8.86 -21.23 -1.40
N ILE A 128 -9.12 -20.11 -2.08
CA ILE A 128 -9.44 -18.83 -1.43
C ILE A 128 -10.78 -18.87 -0.67
N ALA A 129 -11.71 -19.75 -1.06
CA ALA A 129 -13.01 -19.88 -0.41
C ALA A 129 -12.99 -20.81 0.82
N GLU A 130 -11.93 -21.59 1.01
CA GLU A 130 -11.89 -22.58 2.10
C GLU A 130 -11.99 -21.92 3.48
N GLY A 131 -12.90 -22.44 4.31
CA GLY A 131 -13.14 -21.92 5.67
C GLY A 131 -13.87 -20.58 5.75
N LYS A 132 -14.31 -19.99 4.62
CA LYS A 132 -15.08 -18.74 4.60
C LYS A 132 -16.57 -19.02 4.59
N GLU A 133 -17.35 -18.12 5.20
CA GLU A 133 -18.81 -18.14 5.09
C GLU A 133 -19.21 -17.94 3.62
N THR A 134 -20.13 -18.76 3.15
CA THR A 134 -20.73 -18.63 1.82
C THR A 134 -22.20 -18.22 1.93
N ARG A 135 -22.69 -17.51 0.92
CA ARG A 135 -24.10 -17.16 0.79
C ARG A 135 -24.50 -17.08 -0.67
N GLU A 136 -25.74 -17.47 -0.95
CA GLU A 136 -26.32 -17.32 -2.27
C GLU A 136 -27.07 -16.00 -2.39
N PHE A 137 -26.83 -15.29 -3.50
CA PHE A 137 -27.59 -14.12 -3.93
C PHE A 137 -27.94 -14.31 -5.40
N ASP A 138 -29.23 -14.22 -5.74
CA ASP A 138 -29.73 -14.31 -7.12
C ASP A 138 -29.25 -15.57 -7.88
N GLY A 139 -29.21 -16.72 -7.20
CA GLY A 139 -28.78 -18.01 -7.77
C GLY A 139 -27.27 -18.18 -7.89
N GLU A 140 -26.49 -17.25 -7.34
CA GLU A 140 -25.03 -17.27 -7.41
C GLU A 140 -24.40 -17.31 -6.02
N THR A 141 -23.36 -18.14 -5.85
CA THR A 141 -22.64 -18.25 -4.58
C THR A 141 -21.58 -17.15 -4.45
N TYR A 142 -21.48 -16.57 -3.25
CA TYR A 142 -20.49 -15.58 -2.84
C TYR A 142 -19.78 -16.03 -1.56
N ILE A 143 -18.56 -15.52 -1.33
CA ILE A 143 -17.81 -15.70 -0.07
C ILE A 143 -17.78 -14.40 0.73
N LEU A 144 -17.86 -14.49 2.05
CA LEU A 144 -17.69 -13.37 2.97
C LEU A 144 -16.20 -13.03 3.12
N GLU A 145 -15.86 -11.78 2.88
CA GLU A 145 -14.53 -11.23 3.10
C GLU A 145 -14.55 -10.14 4.17
N LYS A 146 -13.65 -10.25 5.13
CA LYS A 146 -13.46 -9.25 6.20
C LYS A 146 -12.61 -8.10 5.71
N ALA A 147 -12.97 -6.88 6.10
CA ALA A 147 -12.21 -5.68 5.84
C ALA A 147 -10.83 -5.69 6.52
N LEU A 148 -9.90 -4.89 5.99
CA LEU A 148 -8.57 -4.70 6.53
C LEU A 148 -8.44 -3.29 7.10
N THR A 149 -7.98 -3.18 8.34
CA THR A 149 -7.79 -1.91 9.07
C THR A 149 -6.37 -1.82 9.64
N PRO A 150 -5.37 -1.46 8.82
CA PRO A 150 -3.98 -1.33 9.27
C PRO A 150 -3.81 -0.29 10.38
N ASP A 151 -2.86 -0.56 11.28
CA ASP A 151 -2.46 0.38 12.33
C ASP A 151 -1.76 1.61 11.72
N VAL A 152 -0.88 1.37 10.74
CA VAL A 152 -0.14 2.41 10.02
C VAL A 152 -0.22 2.18 8.52
N SER A 153 -0.56 3.23 7.77
CA SER A 153 -0.53 3.23 6.30
C SER A 153 0.58 4.13 5.77
N LEU A 154 1.40 3.59 4.88
CA LEU A 154 2.45 4.32 4.16
C LEU A 154 2.04 4.44 2.70
N VAL A 155 1.91 5.66 2.19
CA VAL A 155 1.39 5.90 0.84
C VAL A 155 2.17 6.97 0.10
N LYS A 156 2.15 6.92 -1.23
CA LYS A 156 2.78 7.88 -2.13
C LYS A 156 1.74 8.67 -2.89
N ALA A 157 1.86 10.00 -2.89
CA ALA A 157 1.11 10.88 -3.78
C ALA A 157 2.06 11.77 -4.61
N TYR A 158 1.52 12.44 -5.63
CA TYR A 158 2.30 13.38 -6.43
C TYR A 158 2.45 14.72 -5.69
N LYS A 159 1.32 15.29 -5.26
CA LYS A 159 1.27 16.57 -4.57
C LYS A 159 0.38 16.47 -3.33
N ALA A 160 0.74 17.18 -2.27
CA ALA A 160 -0.14 17.46 -1.15
C ALA A 160 -0.18 18.97 -0.86
N ASP A 161 -1.32 19.48 -0.43
CA ASP A 161 -1.35 20.77 0.27
C ASP A 161 -1.00 20.58 1.77
N ARG A 162 -0.73 21.68 2.48
CA ARG A 162 -0.42 21.63 3.92
C ARG A 162 -1.56 21.10 4.80
N SER A 163 -2.81 21.09 4.31
CA SER A 163 -3.96 20.53 5.01
C SER A 163 -4.06 19.00 4.83
N GLY A 164 -3.35 18.46 3.85
CA GLY A 164 -3.24 17.03 3.53
C GLY A 164 -4.05 16.58 2.32
N ASN A 165 -4.69 17.48 1.56
CA ASN A 165 -5.37 17.08 0.34
C ASN A 165 -4.36 16.55 -0.68
N LEU A 166 -4.63 15.39 -1.27
CA LEU A 166 -3.69 14.70 -2.14
C LEU A 166 -4.13 14.70 -3.60
N VAL A 167 -3.14 14.85 -4.47
CA VAL A 167 -3.26 14.57 -5.91
C VAL A 167 -2.30 13.45 -6.27
N PHE A 168 -2.80 12.39 -6.91
CA PHE A 168 -1.98 11.31 -7.47
C PHE A 168 -1.80 11.50 -8.97
N ARG A 169 -0.71 10.97 -9.54
CA ARG A 169 -0.36 11.17 -10.95
C ARG A 169 -0.37 9.85 -11.73
N ARG A 170 -1.23 9.76 -12.75
CA ARG A 170 -1.37 8.59 -13.63
C ARG A 170 -1.65 7.30 -12.83
N THR A 171 -1.09 6.17 -13.26
CA THR A 171 -1.26 4.85 -12.64
C THR A 171 -0.56 4.69 -11.29
N ALA A 172 0.25 5.68 -10.86
CA ALA A 172 0.85 5.68 -9.52
C ALA A 172 -0.21 5.87 -8.40
N ARG A 173 -1.48 6.14 -8.74
CA ARG A 173 -2.59 6.20 -7.78
C ARG A 173 -2.86 4.83 -7.15
N ASN A 174 -3.13 3.82 -7.98
CA ASN A 174 -3.38 2.42 -7.60
C ASN A 174 -4.01 2.23 -6.19
N PHE A 175 -3.31 1.52 -5.28
CA PHE A 175 -3.77 1.18 -3.93
C PHE A 175 -3.62 2.32 -2.92
N ASN A 176 -2.90 3.40 -3.25
CA ASN A 176 -2.58 4.46 -2.29
C ASN A 176 -3.82 5.08 -1.61
N PRO A 177 -4.91 5.44 -2.31
CA PRO A 177 -6.11 5.97 -1.64
C PRO A 177 -6.76 4.97 -0.69
N ALA A 178 -6.91 3.71 -1.10
CA ALA A 178 -7.55 2.68 -0.28
C ALA A 178 -6.73 2.37 0.98
N ALA A 179 -5.40 2.26 0.85
CA ALA A 179 -4.50 2.09 1.97
C ALA A 179 -4.57 3.29 2.94
N ALA A 180 -4.57 4.52 2.41
CA ALA A 180 -4.65 5.74 3.22
C ALA A 180 -5.95 5.83 4.03
N MET A 181 -7.09 5.49 3.43
CA MET A 181 -8.39 5.53 4.11
C MET A 181 -8.51 4.45 5.19
N ALA A 182 -7.91 3.26 4.97
CA ALA A 182 -8.01 2.13 5.89
C ALA A 182 -7.11 2.28 7.14
N GLY A 183 -6.09 3.14 7.07
CA GLY A 183 -5.11 3.32 8.14
C GLY A 183 -5.67 4.10 9.33
N LYS A 184 -5.44 3.58 10.55
CA LYS A 184 -5.68 4.35 11.78
C LYS A 184 -4.77 5.58 11.83
N LEU A 185 -3.53 5.44 11.33
CA LEU A 185 -2.60 6.54 11.10
C LEU A 185 -2.00 6.42 9.70
N THR A 186 -1.95 7.52 8.97
CA THR A 186 -1.50 7.55 7.57
C THR A 186 -0.37 8.56 7.39
N VAL A 187 0.77 8.05 6.93
CA VAL A 187 1.95 8.83 6.56
C VAL A 187 2.08 8.84 5.03
N VAL A 188 2.11 10.04 4.46
CA VAL A 188 2.13 10.25 3.02
C VAL A 188 3.47 10.82 2.59
N GLU A 189 4.11 10.18 1.63
CA GLU A 189 5.23 10.72 0.88
C GLU A 189 4.73 11.46 -0.36
N VAL A 190 5.20 12.68 -0.60
CA VAL A 190 4.85 13.49 -1.79
C VAL A 190 6.06 14.06 -2.50
N GLU A 191 5.91 14.33 -3.80
CA GLU A 191 6.96 15.04 -4.56
C GLU A 191 6.87 16.56 -4.41
N GLN A 192 5.68 17.07 -4.11
CA GLN A 192 5.42 18.50 -4.01
C GLN A 192 4.53 18.76 -2.80
N ILE A 193 4.93 19.73 -1.99
CA ILE A 193 4.08 20.35 -0.97
C ILE A 193 3.72 21.73 -1.48
N VAL A 194 2.41 22.03 -1.51
CA VAL A 194 1.88 23.33 -1.90
C VAL A 194 1.11 23.97 -0.76
N GLU A 195 0.84 25.27 -0.87
CA GLU A 195 0.02 25.97 0.10
C GLU A 195 -1.47 25.61 -0.03
N VAL A 196 -2.23 25.80 1.05
CA VAL A 196 -3.68 25.54 1.06
C VAL A 196 -4.34 26.50 0.06
N GLY A 197 -5.19 25.95 -0.82
CA GLY A 197 -5.85 26.68 -1.90
C GLY A 197 -5.13 26.62 -3.25
N GLU A 198 -3.92 26.08 -3.33
CA GLU A 198 -3.21 25.85 -4.61
C GLU A 198 -3.64 24.57 -5.34
N ILE A 199 -4.39 23.69 -4.67
CA ILE A 199 -5.07 22.55 -5.29
C ILE A 199 -6.52 22.96 -5.44
N ASP A 200 -7.03 22.95 -6.67
CA ASP A 200 -8.45 23.16 -6.93
C ASP A 200 -9.25 22.08 -6.17
N PRO A 201 -10.30 22.44 -5.42
CA PRO A 201 -11.12 21.47 -4.68
C PRO A 201 -11.62 20.30 -5.54
N ASP A 202 -11.95 20.53 -6.82
CA ASP A 202 -12.43 19.47 -7.72
C ASP A 202 -11.30 18.57 -8.28
N ASP A 203 -10.03 19.00 -8.14
CA ASP A 203 -8.86 18.20 -8.50
C ASP A 203 -8.35 17.30 -7.34
N VAL A 204 -8.93 17.44 -6.14
CA VAL A 204 -8.54 16.65 -4.97
C VAL A 204 -8.95 15.19 -5.15
N HIS A 205 -7.98 14.29 -5.18
CA HIS A 205 -8.23 12.84 -5.31
C HIS A 205 -8.48 12.16 -3.95
N LEU A 206 -7.79 12.60 -2.90
CA LEU A 206 -8.01 12.12 -1.54
C LEU A 206 -8.05 13.32 -0.58
N PRO A 207 -9.18 13.55 0.11
CA PRO A 207 -9.29 14.63 1.08
C PRO A 207 -8.31 14.47 2.24
N GLY A 208 -7.82 15.60 2.77
CA GLY A 208 -6.79 15.61 3.82
C GLY A 208 -7.23 15.03 5.16
N ILE A 209 -8.50 14.71 5.36
CA ILE A 209 -8.99 14.04 6.57
C ILE A 209 -8.34 12.66 6.78
N TYR A 210 -7.96 11.97 5.70
CA TYR A 210 -7.30 10.66 5.76
C TYR A 210 -5.78 10.75 5.95
N VAL A 211 -5.22 11.97 6.03
CA VAL A 211 -3.78 12.22 6.04
C VAL A 211 -3.37 12.79 7.39
N HIS A 212 -2.44 12.10 8.07
CA HIS A 212 -1.99 12.45 9.40
C HIS A 212 -0.59 13.09 9.40
N ARG A 213 0.32 12.56 8.57
CA ARG A 213 1.70 13.05 8.43
C ARG A 213 2.09 13.12 6.96
N ILE A 214 2.84 14.16 6.57
CA ILE A 214 3.29 14.40 5.19
C ILE A 214 4.80 14.56 5.20
N VAL A 215 5.47 13.89 4.26
CA VAL A 215 6.93 13.98 4.05
C VAL A 215 7.20 14.32 2.59
N LEU A 216 8.12 15.27 2.37
CA LEU A 216 8.58 15.62 1.04
C LEU A 216 9.72 14.68 0.61
N ASN A 217 9.54 13.99 -0.51
CA ASN A 217 10.59 13.37 -1.29
C ASN A 217 10.54 13.99 -2.70
N ALA A 218 11.30 15.07 -2.90
CA ALA A 218 11.23 15.86 -4.15
C ALA A 218 11.80 15.11 -5.37
N ASN A 219 12.70 14.14 -5.15
CA ASN A 219 13.40 13.42 -6.21
C ASN A 219 13.38 11.90 -5.99
N PRO A 220 12.19 11.25 -6.00
CA PRO A 220 12.10 9.80 -5.88
C PRO A 220 12.72 9.11 -7.10
N GLU A 221 13.28 7.91 -6.90
CA GLU A 221 14.01 7.19 -7.95
C GLU A 221 13.08 6.68 -9.06
N LYS A 222 11.87 6.22 -8.70
CA LYS A 222 10.82 5.77 -9.66
C LYS A 222 11.33 4.75 -10.67
N ARG A 223 11.92 3.66 -10.18
CA ARG A 223 12.43 2.58 -11.04
C ARG A 223 11.35 2.01 -11.96
N ILE A 224 11.75 1.69 -13.19
CA ILE A 224 10.91 1.01 -14.19
C ILE A 224 11.38 -0.44 -14.26
N GLU A 225 10.52 -1.37 -13.87
CA GLU A 225 10.83 -2.80 -13.88
C GLU A 225 11.11 -3.32 -15.29
N LYS A 226 10.21 -3.00 -16.25
CA LYS A 226 10.33 -3.42 -17.65
C LYS A 226 10.09 -2.21 -18.55
N LYS A 227 11.17 -1.69 -19.16
CA LYS A 227 11.10 -0.53 -20.06
C LYS A 227 10.78 -0.99 -21.49
N THR A 228 9.51 -0.91 -21.85
CA THR A 228 9.03 -1.24 -23.20
C THR A 228 8.81 0.05 -24.00
N LEU A 229 9.44 0.16 -25.17
CA LEU A 229 9.31 1.31 -26.07
C LEU A 229 8.77 0.83 -27.42
N SER A 230 7.93 1.64 -28.07
CA SER A 230 7.62 1.41 -29.48
C SER A 230 8.88 1.63 -30.33
N PRO A 231 9.01 0.98 -31.50
CA PRO A 231 10.05 1.33 -32.46
C PRO A 231 10.03 2.83 -32.74
N LYS A 232 11.22 3.47 -32.87
CA LYS A 232 11.28 4.86 -33.31
C LYS A 232 10.62 4.94 -34.68
N LYS A 233 9.62 5.82 -34.86
CA LYS A 233 9.19 6.19 -36.21
C LYS A 233 10.39 6.86 -36.88
N GLU A 234 10.91 6.25 -37.93
CA GLU A 234 11.78 6.96 -38.88
C GLU A 234 10.93 8.10 -39.47
N VAL A 235 11.41 9.33 -39.31
CA VAL A 235 10.79 10.55 -39.85
C VAL A 235 11.45 10.87 -41.17
#